data_AF-A0A2K8M8K7-F1
#
_entry.id   AF-A0A2K8M8K7-F1
#
_cell.length_a   1.000
_cell.length_b   1.000
_cell.length_c   1.000
_cell.angle_alpha   90.00
_cell.angle_beta   90.00
_cell.angle_gamma   90.00
#
_symmetry.space_group_name_H-M   'P 1'
#
loop_
_entity.id
_entity.type
_entity.pdbx_description
1 polymer ?
#
loop_
_entity_poly.entity_id
_entity_poly.type
_entity_poly.pdbx_seq_one_letter_code
_entity_poly.pdbx_strand_id
1 'polypeptide(L)'
;MRIHWKTCLRASALALAGGAILAPTADAAAGNAPTIHAPAAHPDKYEPESVVTDAKCKGWMNTEKQKYDRWYAQGLVQSWNGQVCHMILERRHDGDPAWTIVSGEHIVHGLGTADKDHTGWYYDDAGYQSRVCIFNESGSNTWKCGKGI
;
A
#
# COMPACT_ATOMS: atom_id res chain seq x y z
N MET A 1 38.32 20.14 -1.49
CA MET A 1 39.12 19.29 -0.59
C MET A 1 39.27 17.93 -1.27
N ARG A 2 40.47 17.61 -1.79
CA ARG A 2 40.81 16.30 -2.36
C ARG A 2 41.75 15.61 -1.38
N ILE A 3 41.41 14.41 -0.93
CA ILE A 3 42.32 13.53 -0.19
C ILE A 3 42.23 12.15 -0.85
N HIS A 4 43.34 11.78 -1.50
CA HIS A 4 43.65 10.43 -1.95
C HIS A 4 44.28 9.64 -0.80
N TRP A 5 44.10 8.30 -0.77
CA TRP A 5 45.11 7.25 -0.46
C TRP A 5 44.47 5.87 -0.77
N LYS A 6 44.98 5.09 -1.74
CA LYS A 6 46.12 4.14 -1.76
C LYS A 6 45.84 2.77 -1.10
N THR A 7 45.44 1.82 -1.96
CA THR A 7 45.97 0.45 -2.19
C THR A 7 46.38 -0.51 -1.06
N CYS A 8 45.91 -1.76 -1.27
CA CYS A 8 46.56 -3.07 -1.18
C CYS A 8 46.76 -3.77 0.19
N LEU A 9 46.24 -5.00 0.28
CA LEU A 9 47.03 -6.17 0.70
C LEU A 9 46.48 -7.46 0.05
N ARG A 10 47.40 -8.39 -0.27
CA ARG A 10 47.22 -9.68 -0.94
C ARG A 10 47.37 -10.86 0.03
N ALA A 11 46.95 -12.04 -0.46
CA ALA A 11 47.44 -13.40 -0.16
C ALA A 11 46.80 -14.07 1.07
N SER A 12 46.60 -15.39 1.15
CA SER A 12 47.20 -16.53 0.44
C SER A 12 46.21 -17.69 0.32
N ALA A 13 46.43 -18.54 -0.68
CA ALA A 13 45.73 -19.80 -0.89
C ALA A 13 45.99 -20.83 0.23
N LEU A 14 44.98 -21.66 0.51
CA LEU A 14 45.18 -23.00 1.05
C LEU A 14 44.42 -23.99 0.16
N ALA A 15 45.15 -24.91 -0.45
CA ALA A 15 44.61 -26.07 -1.15
C ALA A 15 44.51 -27.24 -0.17
N LEU A 16 43.36 -27.92 -0.13
CA LEU A 16 43.21 -29.25 0.44
C LEU A 16 42.44 -30.10 -0.57
N ALA A 17 43.10 -31.16 -1.04
CA ALA A 17 42.54 -32.21 -1.85
C ALA A 17 41.70 -33.16 -0.97
N GLY A 18 40.57 -33.63 -1.49
CA GLY A 18 39.74 -34.65 -0.85
C GLY A 18 38.52 -34.96 -1.71
N GLY A 19 38.44 -36.18 -2.24
CA GLY A 19 37.49 -36.58 -3.27
C GLY A 19 36.06 -36.80 -2.80
N ALA A 20 35.14 -36.63 -3.74
CA ALA A 20 33.94 -37.44 -3.99
C ALA A 20 33.21 -36.77 -5.17
N ILE A 21 33.13 -37.43 -6.33
CA ILE A 21 32.26 -36.97 -7.42
C ILE A 21 30.84 -37.34 -7.01
N LEU A 22 30.15 -36.41 -6.36
CA LEU A 22 28.70 -36.41 -6.28
C LEU A 22 28.21 -35.42 -7.34
N ALA A 23 27.40 -35.93 -8.27
CA ALA A 23 26.78 -35.16 -9.32
C ALA A 23 26.01 -33.98 -8.71
N PRO A 24 26.14 -32.74 -9.22
CA PRO A 24 25.22 -31.69 -8.87
C PRO A 24 23.86 -32.06 -9.49
N THR A 25 22.89 -32.38 -8.64
CA THR A 25 21.50 -32.16 -9.00
C THR A 25 21.37 -30.67 -9.25
N ALA A 26 21.19 -30.30 -10.52
CA ALA A 26 20.75 -28.96 -10.87
C ALA A 26 19.37 -28.77 -10.25
N ASP A 27 19.33 -28.25 -9.02
CA ASP A 27 18.16 -27.56 -8.52
C ASP A 27 17.98 -26.36 -9.44
N ALA A 28 17.13 -26.56 -10.45
CA ALA A 28 16.48 -25.47 -11.13
C ALA A 28 15.68 -24.73 -10.05
N ALA A 29 16.32 -23.77 -9.39
CA ALA A 29 15.63 -22.74 -8.68
C ALA A 29 14.73 -22.08 -9.73
N ALA A 30 13.46 -22.51 -9.76
CA ALA A 30 12.39 -21.78 -10.38
C ALA A 30 12.35 -20.45 -9.65
N GLY A 31 13.17 -19.50 -10.11
CA GLY A 31 13.08 -18.12 -9.71
C GLY A 31 11.67 -17.71 -10.07
N ASN A 32 10.82 -17.54 -9.05
CA ASN A 32 9.56 -16.86 -9.22
C ASN A 32 9.90 -15.52 -9.88
N ALA A 33 9.58 -15.40 -11.17
CA ALA A 33 9.68 -14.13 -11.85
C ALA A 33 8.90 -13.13 -10.99
N PRO A 34 9.47 -11.97 -10.63
CA PRO A 34 8.73 -10.96 -9.92
C PRO A 34 7.48 -10.69 -10.75
N THR A 35 6.31 -10.98 -10.16
CA THR A 35 5.03 -10.72 -10.78
C THR A 35 4.93 -9.21 -10.79
N ILE A 36 5.33 -8.61 -11.91
CA ILE A 36 5.09 -7.19 -12.18
C ILE A 36 3.57 -7.08 -12.20
N HIS A 37 2.98 -6.64 -11.08
CA HIS A 37 1.56 -6.36 -11.08
C HIS A 37 1.38 -5.22 -12.07
N ALA A 38 0.46 -5.42 -13.02
CA ALA A 38 0.04 -4.33 -13.87
C ALA A 38 -0.42 -3.17 -12.96
N PRO A 39 -0.13 -1.92 -13.32
CA PRO A 39 -0.66 -0.78 -12.57
C PRO A 39 -2.16 -0.99 -12.42
N ALA A 40 -2.66 -0.72 -11.22
CA ALA A 40 -4.07 -0.84 -10.93
C ALA A 40 -4.87 -0.05 -11.99
N ALA A 41 -5.88 -0.70 -12.56
CA ALA A 41 -6.70 -0.07 -13.58
C ALA A 41 -7.62 0.95 -12.91
N HIS A 42 -7.18 2.21 -12.87
CA HIS A 42 -7.89 3.29 -12.20
C HIS A 42 -8.94 3.96 -13.11
N PRO A 43 -10.25 3.89 -12.81
CA PRO A 43 -11.21 4.90 -13.26
C PRO A 43 -10.84 6.29 -12.72
N ASP A 44 -10.80 7.30 -13.59
CA ASP A 44 -10.63 8.69 -13.13
C ASP A 44 -11.80 9.07 -12.20
N LYS A 45 -11.44 9.44 -10.96
CA LYS A 45 -12.23 10.00 -9.87
C LYS A 45 -13.04 9.06 -8.99
N TYR A 46 -13.50 7.89 -9.41
CA TYR A 46 -14.32 7.07 -8.50
C TYR A 46 -14.04 5.59 -8.68
N GLU A 47 -13.71 4.94 -7.56
CA GLU A 47 -13.27 3.55 -7.52
C GLU A 47 -14.36 2.68 -6.91
N PRO A 48 -15.24 2.06 -7.71
CA PRO A 48 -16.40 1.34 -7.19
C PRO A 48 -16.02 0.15 -6.30
N GLU A 49 -14.88 -0.49 -6.55
CA GLU A 49 -14.41 -1.64 -5.78
C GLU A 49 -13.82 -1.28 -4.41
N SER A 50 -13.53 0.01 -4.18
CA SER A 50 -12.97 0.51 -2.91
C SER A 50 -14.01 0.72 -1.82
N VAL A 51 -15.32 0.64 -2.15
CA VAL A 51 -16.40 1.00 -1.24
C VAL A 51 -16.44 0.04 -0.04
N VAL A 52 -16.42 0.63 1.15
CA VAL A 52 -16.62 -0.07 2.42
C VAL A 52 -17.74 0.60 3.20
N THR A 53 -18.59 -0.19 3.84
CA THR A 53 -19.71 0.33 4.63
C THR A 53 -19.80 -0.33 5.99
N ASP A 54 -20.17 0.46 6.98
CA ASP A 54 -20.48 -0.03 8.31
C ASP A 54 -21.59 0.82 8.95
N ALA A 55 -22.80 0.26 9.05
CA ALA A 55 -24.00 0.98 9.45
C ALA A 55 -24.20 2.29 8.64
N LYS A 56 -23.99 3.47 9.26
CA LYS A 56 -24.10 4.78 8.60
C LYS A 56 -22.74 5.45 8.36
N CYS A 57 -21.68 4.65 8.37
CA CYS A 57 -20.36 5.01 7.87
C CYS A 57 -20.18 4.43 6.48
N LYS A 58 -19.75 5.26 5.53
CA LYS A 58 -19.33 4.82 4.20
C LYS A 58 -17.95 5.39 3.90
N GLY A 59 -17.03 4.53 3.54
CA GLY A 59 -15.73 4.88 2.97
C GLY A 59 -15.66 4.49 1.50
N TRP A 60 -14.95 5.27 0.69
CA TRP A 60 -14.56 4.89 -0.67
C TRP A 60 -13.29 5.64 -1.06
N MET A 61 -12.79 5.35 -2.25
CA MET A 61 -11.66 6.02 -2.84
C MET A 61 -12.00 6.67 -4.17
N ASN A 62 -11.24 7.73 -4.43
CA ASN A 62 -11.12 8.36 -5.73
C ASN A 62 -9.66 8.21 -6.16
N THR A 63 -9.41 8.02 -7.45
CA THR A 63 -8.07 8.05 -8.04
C THR A 63 -8.03 9.10 -9.13
N GLU A 64 -6.90 9.77 -9.31
CA GLU A 64 -6.75 10.72 -10.41
C GLU A 64 -5.30 10.79 -10.87
N LYS A 65 -5.12 11.14 -12.14
CA LYS A 65 -3.80 11.36 -12.70
C LYS A 65 -3.40 12.81 -12.48
N GLN A 66 -2.34 13.03 -11.72
CA GLN A 66 -1.85 14.37 -11.37
C GLN A 66 -0.51 14.69 -12.06
N LYS A 67 0.26 15.61 -11.45
CA LYS A 67 1.53 16.11 -11.94
C LYS A 67 2.47 14.98 -12.37
N TYR A 68 3.14 15.17 -13.50
CA TYR A 68 4.06 14.20 -14.11
C TYR A 68 3.40 12.88 -14.54
N ASP A 69 2.08 12.89 -14.81
CA ASP A 69 1.36 11.73 -15.35
C ASP A 69 1.36 10.54 -14.38
N ARG A 70 1.29 10.84 -13.08
CA ARG A 70 1.32 9.86 -11.98
C ARG A 70 -0.06 9.71 -11.36
N TRP A 71 -0.41 8.48 -10.99
CA TRP A 71 -1.65 8.19 -10.28
C TRP A 71 -1.54 8.52 -8.80
N TYR A 72 -2.63 9.08 -8.28
CA TYR A 72 -2.82 9.36 -6.87
C TYR A 72 -4.18 8.87 -6.44
N ALA A 73 -4.29 8.47 -5.18
CA ALA A 73 -5.52 8.06 -4.53
C ALA A 73 -5.86 8.97 -3.35
N GLN A 74 -7.14 9.15 -3.10
CA GLN A 74 -7.68 9.83 -1.94
C GLN A 74 -8.76 8.94 -1.30
N GLY A 75 -8.72 8.83 0.03
CA GLY A 75 -9.83 8.25 0.80
C GLY A 75 -10.89 9.31 1.09
N LEU A 76 -12.15 8.89 1.03
CA LEU A 76 -13.31 9.70 1.39
C LEU A 76 -14.15 8.94 2.40
N VAL A 77 -14.71 9.68 3.34
CA VAL A 77 -15.63 9.14 4.35
C VAL A 77 -16.90 9.99 4.40
N GLN A 78 -18.02 9.32 4.64
CA GLN A 78 -19.30 9.95 4.88
C GLN A 78 -19.95 9.32 6.10
N SER A 79 -20.51 10.18 6.97
CA SER A 79 -21.39 9.79 8.06
C SER A 79 -22.80 10.35 7.88
N TRP A 80 -23.80 9.64 8.38
CA TRP A 80 -25.17 10.15 8.51
C TRP A 80 -25.88 9.59 9.75
N ASN A 81 -27.01 10.20 10.11
CA ASN A 81 -27.85 9.83 11.25
C ASN A 81 -27.11 9.77 12.60
N GLY A 82 -26.22 10.72 12.86
CA GLY A 82 -25.54 10.88 14.15
C GLY A 82 -24.47 9.83 14.46
N GLN A 83 -24.00 9.06 13.47
CA GLN A 83 -22.86 8.17 13.68
C GLN A 83 -21.54 8.96 13.69
N VAL A 84 -20.61 8.54 14.54
CA VAL A 84 -19.22 9.01 14.47
C VAL A 84 -18.40 8.01 13.69
N CYS A 85 -17.90 8.45 12.54
CA CYS A 85 -17.16 7.64 11.59
C CYS A 85 -15.73 8.15 11.50
N HIS A 86 -14.79 7.24 11.66
CA HIS A 86 -13.36 7.48 11.51
C HIS A 86 -12.92 6.88 10.18
N MET A 87 -11.90 7.45 9.57
CA MET A 87 -11.31 6.91 8.35
C MET A 87 -9.81 7.16 8.31
N ILE A 88 -9.10 6.18 7.75
CA ILE A 88 -7.69 6.25 7.38
C ILE A 88 -7.53 5.71 5.95
N LEU A 89 -6.47 6.16 5.28
CA LEU A 89 -5.98 5.57 4.04
C LEU A 89 -4.75 4.74 4.36
N GLU A 90 -4.77 3.50 3.92
CA GLU A 90 -3.63 2.61 3.97
C GLU A 90 -3.08 2.37 2.57
N ARG A 91 -1.79 2.13 2.48
CA ARG A 91 -1.09 1.79 1.25
C ARG A 91 -0.15 0.62 1.46
N ARG A 92 0.04 -0.14 0.40
CA ARG A 92 0.98 -1.26 0.32
C ARG A 92 1.78 -1.14 -0.97
N HIS A 93 3.04 -1.55 -0.94
CA HIS A 93 3.84 -1.71 -2.14
C HIS A 93 3.87 -3.19 -2.56
N ASP A 94 4.03 -3.45 -3.86
CA ASP A 94 4.16 -4.81 -4.39
C ASP A 94 5.27 -5.58 -3.68
N GLY A 95 4.94 -6.81 -3.26
CA GLY A 95 5.83 -7.67 -2.49
C GLY A 95 5.78 -7.43 -0.98
N ASP A 96 5.17 -6.34 -0.51
CA ASP A 96 4.99 -6.12 0.93
C ASP A 96 3.81 -6.94 1.46
N PRO A 97 3.97 -7.64 2.59
CA PRO A 97 2.88 -8.40 3.19
C PRO A 97 1.88 -7.52 3.95
N ALA A 98 2.27 -6.29 4.31
CA ALA A 98 1.55 -5.44 5.25
C ALA A 98 1.01 -4.17 4.59
N TRP A 99 -0.16 -3.75 5.05
CA TRP A 99 -0.71 -2.43 4.77
C TRP A 99 -0.15 -1.43 5.78
N THR A 100 0.15 -0.22 5.31
CA THR A 100 0.69 0.86 6.14
C THR A 100 -0.20 2.07 6.08
N ILE A 101 -0.49 2.69 7.22
CA ILE A 101 -1.27 3.91 7.28
C ILE A 101 -0.45 5.04 6.65
N VAL A 102 -1.00 5.72 5.65
CA VAL A 102 -0.34 6.84 4.97
C VAL A 102 -1.01 8.18 5.26
N SER A 103 -2.26 8.18 5.73
CA SER A 103 -2.97 9.41 6.12
C SER A 103 -2.96 9.65 7.64
N GLY A 104 -3.39 10.84 8.03
CA GLY A 104 -3.95 11.04 9.36
C GLY A 104 -5.31 10.34 9.50
N GLU A 105 -5.84 10.33 10.72
CA GLU A 105 -7.22 9.89 10.98
C GLU A 105 -8.19 11.05 10.75
N HIS A 106 -9.31 10.77 10.08
CA HIS A 106 -10.36 11.73 9.79
C HIS A 106 -11.65 11.31 10.48
N ILE A 107 -12.27 12.24 11.23
CA ILE A 107 -13.41 11.96 12.09
C ILE A 107 -14.61 12.79 11.62
N VAL A 108 -15.74 12.13 11.40
CA VAL A 108 -16.99 12.73 10.91
C VAL A 108 -18.13 12.37 11.86
N HIS A 109 -18.77 13.37 12.46
CA HIS A 109 -19.75 13.18 13.54
C HIS A 109 -21.21 12.98 13.10
N GLY A 110 -21.52 13.09 11.80
CA GLY A 110 -22.85 12.78 11.26
C GLY A 110 -23.99 13.64 11.84
N LEU A 111 -23.69 14.87 12.27
CA LEU A 111 -24.65 15.80 12.88
C LEU A 111 -25.55 16.47 11.83
N GLY A 112 -25.13 16.47 10.56
CA GLY A 112 -25.93 16.88 9.40
C GLY A 112 -26.58 15.71 8.64
N THR A 113 -27.23 16.02 7.51
CA THR A 113 -27.87 15.01 6.64
C THR A 113 -26.86 14.10 5.93
N ALA A 114 -25.59 14.51 5.84
CA ALA A 114 -24.49 13.75 5.24
C ALA A 114 -23.16 14.52 5.43
N ASP A 115 -22.50 14.35 6.57
CA ASP A 115 -21.19 14.96 6.81
C ASP A 115 -20.12 14.15 6.09
N LYS A 116 -19.09 14.82 5.54
CA LYS A 116 -18.05 14.19 4.71
C LYS A 116 -16.67 14.78 5.00
N ASP A 117 -15.65 13.96 4.82
CA ASP A 117 -14.24 14.37 4.86
C ASP A 117 -13.38 13.52 3.90
N HIS A 118 -12.14 13.94 3.67
CA HIS A 118 -11.21 13.26 2.76
C HIS A 118 -9.73 13.38 3.20
N THR A 119 -8.89 12.41 2.79
CA THR A 119 -7.47 12.37 3.21
C THR A 119 -6.55 13.36 2.52
N GLY A 120 -6.99 14.00 1.43
CA GLY A 120 -6.04 14.52 0.43
C GLY A 120 -5.48 13.40 -0.45
N TRP A 121 -4.60 13.76 -1.38
CA TRP A 121 -4.09 12.86 -2.42
C TRP A 121 -2.74 12.25 -2.06
N TYR A 122 -2.63 10.93 -2.22
CA TYR A 122 -1.45 10.11 -1.93
C TYR A 122 -1.01 9.38 -3.18
N TYR A 123 0.29 9.24 -3.37
CA TYR A 123 0.84 8.54 -4.54
C TYR A 123 0.37 7.08 -4.59
N ASP A 124 -0.16 6.66 -5.74
CA ASP A 124 -0.77 5.35 -5.97
C ASP A 124 -0.45 4.81 -7.38
N ASP A 125 0.69 5.21 -7.93
CA ASP A 125 1.13 4.73 -9.24
C ASP A 125 1.81 3.35 -9.15
N ALA A 126 2.32 2.85 -10.27
CA ALA A 126 2.94 1.54 -10.43
C ALA A 126 3.71 1.04 -9.20
N GLY A 127 3.34 -0.16 -8.75
CA GLY A 127 3.91 -0.81 -7.58
C GLY A 127 3.20 -0.52 -6.27
N TYR A 128 2.22 0.39 -6.25
CA TYR A 128 1.45 0.70 -5.05
C TYR A 128 -0.02 0.31 -5.20
N GLN A 129 -0.63 -0.02 -4.07
CA GLN A 129 -2.05 -0.16 -3.92
C GLN A 129 -2.52 0.59 -2.69
N SER A 130 -3.67 1.25 -2.79
CA SER A 130 -4.26 1.99 -1.68
C SER A 130 -5.63 1.41 -1.32
N ARG A 131 -5.99 1.50 -0.04
CA ARG A 131 -7.32 1.13 0.46
C ARG A 131 -7.80 2.10 1.53
N VAL A 132 -9.09 2.35 1.54
CA VAL A 132 -9.74 3.09 2.63
C VAL A 132 -10.16 2.14 3.74
N CYS A 133 -9.93 2.51 4.98
CA CYS A 133 -10.47 1.81 6.15
C CYS A 133 -11.35 2.76 6.96
N ILE A 134 -12.49 2.27 7.42
CA ILE A 134 -13.42 3.02 8.26
C ILE A 134 -13.59 2.34 9.62
N PHE A 135 -13.86 3.14 10.65
CA PHE A 135 -14.22 2.67 11.98
C PHE A 135 -15.48 3.40 12.44
N ASN A 136 -16.49 2.62 12.83
CA ASN A 136 -17.73 3.15 13.39
C ASN A 136 -17.65 3.13 14.92
N GLU A 137 -17.33 4.28 15.51
CA GLU A 137 -17.22 4.46 16.97
C GLU A 137 -18.58 4.30 17.66
N SER A 138 -19.65 4.68 16.96
CA SER A 138 -21.03 4.56 17.45
C SER A 138 -21.61 3.15 17.33
N GLY A 139 -20.85 2.17 16.85
CA GLY A 139 -21.38 0.84 16.52
C GLY A 139 -20.36 -0.28 16.66
N SER A 140 -19.86 -0.80 15.53
CA SER A 140 -19.07 -2.03 15.48
C SER A 140 -17.76 -1.95 16.26
N ASN A 141 -17.20 -0.74 16.45
CA ASN A 141 -15.92 -0.51 17.11
C ASN A 141 -14.77 -1.37 16.55
N THR A 142 -14.78 -1.60 15.24
CA THR A 142 -13.73 -2.34 14.52
C THR A 142 -13.41 -1.65 13.19
N TRP A 143 -12.13 -1.72 12.79
CA TRP A 143 -11.71 -1.25 11.48
C TRP A 143 -12.21 -2.19 10.39
N LYS A 144 -12.89 -1.63 9.39
CA LYS A 144 -13.31 -2.32 8.17
C LYS A 144 -12.65 -1.64 6.98
N CYS A 145 -11.93 -2.40 6.18
CA CYS A 145 -11.22 -1.90 5.02
C CYS A 145 -11.90 -2.31 3.72
N GLY A 146 -11.90 -1.40 2.75
CA GLY A 146 -12.25 -1.70 1.37
C GLY A 146 -11.19 -2.59 0.71
N LYS A 147 -11.48 -2.99 -0.53
CA LYS A 147 -10.48 -3.66 -1.37
C LYS A 147 -9.35 -2.68 -1.68
N GLY A 148 -8.12 -3.17 -1.68
CA GLY A 148 -6.99 -2.47 -2.27
C GLY A 148 -7.14 -2.40 -3.77
N ILE A 149 -7.06 -1.20 -4.31
CA ILE A 149 -6.98 -0.93 -5.75
C ILE A 149 -5.51 -0.75 -6.08
#